data_AF-A0AA90UFF0-F1
#
_entry.id   AF-A0AA90UFF0-F1
#
_cell.length_a   1.000
_cell.length_b   1.000
_cell.length_c   1.000
_cell.angle_alpha   90.00
_cell.angle_beta   90.00
_cell.angle_gamma   90.00
#
_symmetry.space_group_name_H-M   'P 1'
#
loop_
_entity.id
_entity.type
_entity.pdbx_description
1 polymer ?
#
loop_
_entity_poly.entity_id
_entity_poly.type
_entity_poly.pdbx_seq_one_letter_code
_entity_poly.pdbx_strand_id
1 'polypeptide(L)' 'VINVICHYRGNIVGGKRIMKLMGFDLGPNRTPFRNMTDEEEQAMKKELEAIHFFERCNQF' A
#
# COMPACT_ATOMS: atom_id res chain seq x y z
N VAL A 1 3.25 4.93 -8.90
CA VAL A 1 3.24 4.10 -7.67
C VAL A 1 4.30 4.51 -6.64
N ILE A 2 5.57 4.74 -7.03
CA ILE A 2 6.66 5.06 -6.07
C ILE A 2 6.34 6.29 -5.20
N ASN A 3 5.81 7.37 -5.77
CA ASN A 3 5.43 8.56 -4.99
C ASN A 3 4.41 8.24 -3.88
N VAL A 4 3.41 7.39 -4.18
CA VAL A 4 2.43 6.91 -3.19
C VAL A 4 3.16 6.12 -2.10
N ILE A 5 4.03 5.18 -2.47
CA ILE A 5 4.80 4.38 -1.49
C ILE A 5 5.64 5.28 -0.57
N CYS A 6 6.31 6.30 -1.12
CA CYS A 6 7.09 7.25 -0.34
C CYS A 6 6.22 8.08 0.62
N HIS A 7 5.01 8.47 0.19
CA HIS A 7 4.05 9.19 1.01
C HIS A 7 3.61 8.36 2.23
N TYR A 8 3.51 7.04 2.08
CA TYR A 8 3.04 6.12 3.12
C TYR A 8 4.16 5.26 3.74
N ARG A 9 5.22 5.91 4.23
CA ARG A 9 6.31 5.29 5.04
C ARG A 9 7.14 4.23 4.28
N GLY A 10 7.27 4.38 2.97
CA GLY A 10 8.21 3.62 2.15
C GLY A 10 7.77 2.17 1.87
N ASN A 11 8.65 1.40 1.24
CA ASN A 11 8.28 0.11 0.66
C ASN A 11 7.90 -0.95 1.70
N ILE A 12 8.52 -0.95 2.88
CA ILE A 12 8.20 -1.93 3.92
C ILE A 12 6.77 -1.74 4.42
N VAL A 13 6.40 -0.52 4.80
CA VAL A 13 5.07 -0.25 5.35
C VAL A 13 4.05 -0.12 4.23
N GLY A 14 4.27 0.81 3.31
CA GLY A 14 3.34 1.12 2.23
C GLY A 14 3.23 0.00 1.21
N GLY A 15 4.37 -0.57 0.77
CA GLY A 15 4.37 -1.69 -0.17
C GLY A 15 3.65 -2.92 0.37
N LYS A 16 3.81 -3.24 1.66
CA LYS A 16 3.06 -4.32 2.33
C LYS A 16 1.55 -4.06 2.33
N ARG A 17 1.12 -2.81 2.49
CA ARG A 17 -0.31 -2.46 2.38
C ARG A 17 -0.83 -2.54 0.96
N ILE A 18 -0.03 -2.17 -0.03
CA ILE A 18 -0.38 -2.39 -1.45
C ILE A 18 -0.60 -3.89 -1.72
N MET A 19 0.26 -4.76 -1.20
CA MET A 19 0.06 -6.22 -1.32
C MET A 19 -1.28 -6.66 -0.72
N LYS A 20 -1.62 -6.17 0.47
CA LYS A 20 -2.92 -6.45 1.11
C LYS A 20 -4.10 -5.96 0.26
N LEU A 21 -4.00 -4.76 -0.32
CA LEU A 21 -5.02 -4.21 -1.23
C LEU A 21 -5.18 -5.00 -2.54
N MET A 22 -4.13 -5.72 -2.97
CA MET A 22 -4.18 -6.66 -4.10
C MET A 22 -4.66 -8.07 -3.69
N GLY A 23 -5.03 -8.29 -2.42
CA GLY A 23 -5.52 -9.57 -1.91
C GLY A 23 -4.46 -10.46 -1.24
N PHE A 24 -3.23 -9.98 -1.07
CA PHE A 24 -2.14 -10.73 -0.41
C PHE A 24 -1.88 -10.16 0.99
N ASP A 25 -2.51 -10.76 2.02
CA ASP A 25 -2.28 -10.33 3.40
C ASP A 25 -0.96 -10.89 3.95
N LEU A 26 -0.01 -10.00 4.20
CA LEU A 26 1.33 -10.32 4.72
C LEU A 26 1.44 -10.08 6.24
N GLY A 27 0.33 -9.75 6.92
CA GLY A 27 0.25 -9.52 8.37
C GLY A 27 0.77 -8.14 8.82
N PRO A 28 0.93 -7.90 10.13
CA PRO A 28 1.38 -6.63 10.68
C PRO A 28 2.89 -6.40 10.51
N ASN A 29 3.31 -5.14 10.60
CA ASN A 29 4.72 -4.77 10.67
C ASN A 29 5.29 -5.03 12.07
N ARG A 30 6.59 -5.34 12.13
CA ARG A 30 7.35 -5.48 13.38
C ARG A 30 8.05 -4.17 13.73
N THR A 31 8.28 -3.95 15.02
CA THR A 31 9.10 -2.83 15.52
C THR A 31 10.46 -2.81 14.82
N PRO A 32 10.95 -1.65 14.35
CA PRO A 32 10.45 -0.28 14.60
C PRO A 32 9.38 0.23 13.62
N PHE A 33 8.93 -0.57 12.65
CA PHE A 33 7.99 -0.13 11.63
C PHE A 33 6.56 -0.11 12.15
N ARG A 34 6.00 1.10 12.27
CA ARG A 34 4.61 1.30 12.68
C ARG A 34 3.65 0.90 11.55
N ASN A 35 2.52 0.30 11.92
CA ASN A 35 1.44 0.00 10.99
C ASN A 35 0.74 1.29 10.54
N MET A 36 0.08 1.23 9.39
CA MET A 36 -0.86 2.27 8.96
C MET A 36 -2.17 2.15 9.73
N THR A 37 -2.84 3.28 9.93
CA THR A 37 -4.24 3.28 10.39
C THR A 37 -5.17 2.94 9.22
N ASP A 38 -6.42 2.61 9.52
CA ASP A 38 -7.41 2.27 8.50
C ASP A 38 -7.69 3.47 7.58
N GLU A 39 -7.68 4.70 8.12
CA GLU A 39 -7.86 5.93 7.33
C GLU A 39 -6.71 6.15 6.34
N GLU A 40 -5.47 5.91 6.77
CA GLU A 40 -4.31 5.98 5.90
C GLU A 40 -4.36 4.91 4.80
N GLU A 41 -4.84 3.70 5.12
CA GLU A 41 -5.04 2.64 4.12
C GLU A 41 -6.09 3.05 3.08
N GLN A 42 -7.20 3.67 3.49
CA GLN A 42 -8.22 4.17 2.57
C GLN A 42 -7.70 5.34 1.71
N ALA A 43 -6.91 6.25 2.28
CA ALA A 43 -6.29 7.34 1.53
C ALA A 43 -5.31 6.82 0.48
N MET A 44 -4.45 5.86 0.86
CA MET A 44 -3.55 5.19 -0.08
C MET A 44 -4.31 4.51 -1.21
N LYS A 45 -5.38 3.78 -0.90
CA LYS A 45 -6.21 3.10 -1.91
C LYS A 45 -6.74 4.09 -2.96
N LYS A 46 -7.26 5.25 -2.51
CA LYS A 46 -7.74 6.31 -3.42
C LYS A 46 -6.62 6.88 -4.30
N GLU A 47 -5.43 7.12 -3.75
CA GLU A 47 -4.28 7.59 -4.55
C GLU A 47 -3.84 6.55 -5.60
N LEU A 48 -3.90 5.26 -5.27
CA LEU A 48 -3.60 4.18 -6.20
C LEU A 48 -4.66 4.04 -7.30
N GLU A 49 -5.95 4.16 -6.94
CA GLU A 49 -7.07 4.20 -7.89
C GLU A 49 -6.94 5.37 -8.87
N ALA A 50 -6.58 6.56 -8.38
CA ALA A 50 -6.41 7.77 -9.20
C ALA A 50 -5.30 7.66 -10.26
N ILE A 51 -4.33 6.75 -10.07
CA ILE A 51 -3.27 6.48 -11.05
C ILE A 51 -3.50 5.19 -11.84
N HIS A 52 -4.72 4.63 -11.79
CA HIS A 52 -5.09 3.36 -12.45
C HIS A 52 -4.16 2.20 -12.08
N PHE A 53 -3.68 2.16 -10.82
CA PHE A 53 -2.73 1.15 -10.37
C PHE A 53 -3.32 -0.26 -10.51
N PHE A 54 -4.55 -0.45 -10.03
CA PHE A 54 -5.20 -1.77 -9.98
C PHE A 54 -5.55 -2.34 -11.36
N GLU A 55 -5.68 -1.49 -12.38
CA GLU A 55 -5.90 -1.93 -13.76
C GLU A 55 -4.62 -2.50 -14.39
N ARG A 56 -3.44 -2.08 -13.91
CA ARG A 56 -2.15 -2.39 -14.54
C ARG A 56 -1.24 -3.29 -13.69
N CYS A 57 -1.51 -3.42 -12.40
CA CYS A 57 -0.68 -4.25 -11.53
C CYS A 57 -0.95 -5.74 -11.77
N ASN A 58 0.11 -6.55 -11.74
CA ASN A 58 0.03 -8.02 -11.78
C ASN A 58 -0.81 -8.60 -12.95
N GLN A 59 -0.66 -8.04 -14.15
CA GLN A 59 -1.21 -8.63 -15.38
C GLN A 59 -0.28 -9.76 -15.87
N PHE A 60 -0.88 -10.90 -16.23
CA PHE A 60 -0.21 -12.06 -16.84
C PHE A 60 -0.69 -12.24 -18.28
#